data_AF-A0AAV2A5X7-F1
#
_entry.id   AF-A0AAV2A5X7-F1
#
_cell.length_a   1.000
_cell.length_b   1.000
_cell.length_c   1.000
_cell.angle_alpha   90.00
_cell.angle_beta   90.00
_cell.angle_gamma   90.00
#
_symmetry.space_group_name_H-M   'P 1'
#
loop_
_entity.id
_entity.type
_entity.pdbx_description
1 polymer ?
#
loop_
_entity_poly.entity_id
_entity_poly.type
_entity_poly.pdbx_seq_one_letter_code
_entity_poly.pdbx_strand_id
1 'polypeptide(L)'
;MHYFFNIFFFRPCYLTPYLVGEGLSGLVPSLVAIAQGIENPECVNVTEEIFSPEIGGNITTEVLLPRIKEPRFSPEWFFVILLAMVLFSWLAFILLDKLPFCQKEKVECFTMKEYLNQECFEMQVASLDSDNKPPKTTQPSRALYLYLLFLQLWASIATFGIFPAIQPYSCLPYGDGPFHLTVTLCGVAYPAACLLAMFLEMRSVSWISWMSLAATVVSCYAMLTAIMSPHPPLLDSTAGPVLIVVCWVSFMFAFSYIKTMVTVLLGDYWGHRALFWCGAVTQAGAVAGVLLMFLLVNVFEVFHDEGMCLA
;
A
#
# COMPACT_ATOMS: atom_id res chain seq x y z
N MET A 1 8.19 -16.43 -2.21
CA MET A 1 7.03 -16.86 -1.39
C MET A 1 7.40 -17.63 -0.13
N HIS A 2 8.33 -18.59 -0.15
CA HIS A 2 8.66 -19.41 1.04
C HIS A 2 9.20 -18.61 2.25
N TYR A 3 9.96 -17.53 2.01
CA TYR A 3 10.51 -16.68 3.08
C TYR A 3 9.47 -15.78 3.76
N PHE A 4 8.47 -15.31 2.99
CA PHE A 4 7.38 -14.47 3.50
C PHE A 4 6.52 -15.24 4.51
N PHE A 5 6.33 -16.55 4.27
CA PHE A 5 5.60 -17.45 5.17
C PHE A 5 6.34 -17.70 6.49
N ASN A 6 7.67 -17.64 6.48
CA ASN A 6 8.50 -17.91 7.65
C ASN A 6 8.39 -16.80 8.73
N ILE A 7 8.03 -15.56 8.34
CA ILE A 7 7.99 -14.43 9.29
C ILE A 7 6.82 -14.50 10.26
N PHE A 8 5.72 -15.14 9.85
CA PHE A 8 4.53 -15.29 10.68
C PHE A 8 4.77 -16.23 11.87
N PHE A 9 5.85 -17.03 11.85
CA PHE A 9 6.30 -17.85 12.97
C PHE A 9 7.11 -17.07 14.00
N PHE A 10 7.46 -15.81 13.77
CA PHE A 10 8.15 -14.98 14.76
C PHE A 10 7.16 -14.32 15.73
N ARG A 11 7.66 -13.89 16.89
CA ARG A 11 6.84 -13.22 17.91
C ARG A 11 6.12 -11.99 17.35
N PRO A 12 4.89 -11.67 17.83
CA PRO A 12 4.11 -10.52 17.35
C PRO A 12 4.87 -9.18 17.38
N CYS A 13 5.82 -9.01 18.32
CA CYS A 13 6.66 -7.82 18.44
C CYS A 13 7.50 -7.52 17.18
N TYR A 14 7.77 -8.53 16.33
CA TYR A 14 8.53 -8.37 15.09
C TYR A 14 7.66 -8.04 13.87
N LEU A 15 6.34 -8.12 13.99
CA LEU A 15 5.40 -7.85 12.91
C LEU A 15 5.38 -6.36 12.54
N THR A 16 5.35 -5.49 13.53
CA THR A 16 5.30 -4.04 13.30
C THR A 16 6.59 -3.50 12.65
N PRO A 17 7.81 -3.85 13.13
CA PRO A 17 9.05 -3.50 12.43
C PRO A 17 9.13 -4.04 10.99
N TYR A 18 8.57 -5.23 10.75
CA TYR A 18 8.48 -5.80 9.41
C TYR A 18 7.59 -4.95 8.47
N LEU A 19 6.40 -4.53 8.94
CA LEU A 19 5.50 -3.66 8.18
C LEU A 19 6.09 -2.26 7.92
N VAL A 20 6.89 -1.75 8.86
CA VAL A 20 7.69 -0.54 8.65
C VAL A 20 8.73 -0.76 7.55
N GLY A 21 9.45 -1.88 7.58
CA GLY A 21 10.41 -2.25 6.54
C GLY A 21 9.76 -2.40 5.15
N GLU A 22 8.57 -3.00 5.08
CA GLU A 22 7.76 -3.05 3.86
C GLU A 22 7.46 -1.64 3.35
N GLY A 23 7.08 -0.70 4.23
CA GLY A 23 6.86 0.67 3.83
C GLY A 23 8.11 1.41 3.36
N LEU A 24 9.25 1.19 4.01
CA LEU A 24 10.54 1.79 3.62
C LEU A 24 10.98 1.35 2.22
N SER A 25 10.54 0.17 1.76
CA SER A 25 10.81 -0.31 0.40
C SER A 25 10.24 0.60 -0.68
N GLY A 26 9.15 1.35 -0.40
CA GLY A 26 8.59 2.36 -1.29
C GLY A 26 9.17 3.77 -1.08
N LEU A 27 9.66 4.08 0.12
CA LEU A 27 10.26 5.38 0.44
C LEU A 27 11.60 5.60 -0.27
N VAL A 28 12.51 4.63 -0.20
CA VAL A 28 13.84 4.79 -0.79
C VAL A 28 13.78 5.04 -2.31
N PRO A 29 13.01 4.28 -3.10
CA PRO A 29 12.82 4.58 -4.53
C PRO A 29 12.23 5.97 -4.76
N SER A 30 11.28 6.39 -3.92
CA SER A 30 10.68 7.73 -4.02
C SER A 30 11.71 8.83 -3.79
N LEU A 31 12.57 8.71 -2.77
CA LEU A 31 13.65 9.67 -2.51
C LEU A 31 14.68 9.71 -3.65
N VAL A 32 15.01 8.54 -4.21
CA VAL A 32 15.91 8.45 -5.37
C VAL A 32 15.27 9.09 -6.60
N ALA A 33 13.97 8.92 -6.82
CA ALA A 33 13.24 9.55 -7.92
C ALA A 33 13.20 11.09 -7.79
N ILE A 34 13.06 11.63 -6.57
CA ILE A 34 13.22 13.08 -6.33
C ILE A 34 14.66 13.51 -6.66
N ALA A 35 15.65 12.74 -6.21
CA ALA A 35 17.06 13.06 -6.44
C ALA A 35 17.43 13.00 -7.93
N GLN A 36 16.77 12.13 -8.71
CA GLN A 36 16.87 12.09 -10.18
C GLN A 36 16.47 13.40 -10.81
N GLY A 37 15.61 14.18 -10.15
CA GLY A 37 15.12 15.44 -10.67
C GLY A 37 14.41 15.21 -12.00
N ILE A 38 13.49 14.24 -12.04
CA ILE A 38 12.56 14.06 -13.16
C ILE A 38 11.73 15.35 -13.21
N GLU A 39 12.20 16.30 -14.01
CA GLU A 39 11.56 17.58 -14.27
C GLU A 39 10.64 17.43 -15.49
N ASN A 40 9.64 18.31 -15.55
CA ASN A 40 8.58 18.27 -16.54
C ASN A 40 9.11 18.15 -17.97
N PRO A 41 8.44 17.40 -18.87
CA PRO A 41 8.69 17.55 -20.29
C PRO A 41 8.39 18.99 -20.70
N GLU A 42 9.36 19.67 -21.30
CA GLU A 42 9.13 21.00 -21.88
C GLU A 42 8.33 20.82 -23.16
N CYS A 43 7.10 21.35 -23.23
CA CYS A 43 6.39 21.39 -24.50
C CYS A 43 7.11 22.39 -25.41
N VAL A 44 7.75 21.89 -26.46
CA VAL A 44 8.46 22.70 -27.44
C VAL A 44 7.66 22.73 -28.73
N ASN A 45 7.58 23.91 -29.36
CA ASN A 45 7.01 24.03 -30.70
C ASN A 45 7.96 23.33 -31.68
N VAL A 46 7.51 22.22 -32.24
CA VAL A 46 8.20 21.51 -33.30
C VAL A 46 7.45 21.74 -34.60
N THR A 47 8.14 22.26 -35.60
CA THR A 47 7.62 22.35 -36.97
C THR A 47 7.66 20.98 -37.60
N GLU A 48 6.47 20.43 -37.89
CA GLU A 48 6.31 19.20 -38.66
C GLU A 48 5.83 19.54 -40.08
N GLU A 49 6.44 18.93 -41.10
CA GLU A 49 6.00 19.08 -42.49
C GLU A 49 4.97 18.00 -42.81
N ILE A 50 3.70 18.39 -42.91
CA ILE A 50 2.61 17.48 -43.29
C ILE A 50 2.32 17.69 -44.77
N PHE A 51 2.36 16.61 -45.57
CA PHE A 51 1.95 16.67 -46.97
C PHE A 51 0.43 16.87 -47.05
N SER A 52 0.00 18.02 -47.58
CA SER A 52 -1.42 18.29 -47.77
C SER A 52 -1.84 17.90 -49.19
N PRO A 53 -2.68 16.87 -49.35
CA PRO A 53 -3.17 16.45 -50.67
C PRO A 53 -4.08 17.51 -51.32
N GLU A 54 -4.59 18.49 -50.56
CA GLU A 54 -5.46 19.57 -51.08
C GLU A 54 -4.69 20.69 -51.79
N ILE A 55 -3.45 20.97 -51.36
CA ILE A 55 -2.60 22.04 -51.91
C ILE A 55 -1.50 21.47 -52.83
N GLY A 56 -1.26 20.15 -52.78
CA GLY A 56 -0.23 19.50 -53.59
C GLY A 56 1.19 19.89 -53.15
N GLY A 57 1.38 20.16 -51.85
CA GLY A 57 2.66 20.59 -51.27
C GLY A 57 2.74 20.33 -49.76
N ASN A 58 3.93 20.54 -49.18
CA ASN A 58 4.17 20.40 -47.75
C ASN A 58 3.66 21.64 -47.02
N ILE A 59 2.83 21.44 -45.98
CA ILE A 59 2.43 22.47 -45.03
C ILE A 59 3.28 22.29 -43.79
N THR A 60 3.91 23.37 -43.33
CA THR A 60 4.57 23.41 -42.01
C THR A 60 3.51 23.72 -40.95
N THR A 61 3.25 22.76 -40.07
CA THR A 61 2.40 22.95 -38.88
C THR A 61 3.26 22.95 -37.63
N GLU A 62 3.04 23.91 -36.73
CA GLU A 62 3.64 23.89 -35.40
C GLU A 62 2.84 22.93 -34.51
N VAL A 63 3.48 21.86 -34.06
CA VAL A 63 2.91 20.91 -33.11
C VAL A 63 3.70 21.06 -31.80
N LEU A 64 3.00 21.20 -30.67
CA LEU A 64 3.66 21.13 -29.36
C LEU A 64 3.99 19.67 -29.07
N LEU A 65 5.28 19.35 -28.95
CA LEU A 65 5.72 18.02 -28.54
C LEU A 65 6.34 18.06 -27.14
N PRO A 66 6.03 17.09 -26.26
CA PRO A 66 6.65 16.98 -24.96
C PRO A 66 8.13 16.60 -25.12
N ARG A 67 9.03 17.52 -24.81
CA ARG A 67 10.48 17.25 -24.74
C ARG A 67 10.84 16.83 -23.33
N ILE A 68 10.94 15.53 -23.12
CA ILE A 68 11.38 14.94 -21.84
C ILE A 68 12.79 15.46 -21.52
N LYS A 69 12.92 16.20 -20.43
CA LYS A 69 14.23 16.65 -19.94
C LYS A 69 15.00 15.45 -19.42
N GLU A 70 16.27 15.36 -19.80
CA GLU A 70 17.12 14.26 -19.34
C GLU A 70 17.26 14.29 -17.81
N PRO A 71 17.01 13.17 -17.10
CA PRO A 71 17.17 13.12 -15.65
C PRO A 71 18.64 13.36 -15.27
N ARG A 72 18.88 13.86 -14.05
CA ARG A 72 20.23 14.16 -13.55
C ARG A 72 21.16 12.94 -13.57
N PHE A 73 20.59 11.74 -13.52
CA PHE A 73 21.31 10.50 -13.71
C PHE A 73 20.43 9.46 -14.41
N SER A 74 21.09 8.55 -15.15
CA SER A 74 20.44 7.50 -15.93
C SER A 74 19.48 6.65 -15.09
N PRO A 75 18.33 6.21 -15.64
CA PRO A 75 17.42 5.26 -15.00
C PRO A 75 18.10 3.96 -14.56
N GLU A 76 19.21 3.58 -15.18
CA GLU A 76 20.02 2.41 -14.82
C GLU A 76 20.40 2.42 -13.33
N TRP A 77 20.84 3.57 -12.79
CA TRP A 77 21.21 3.69 -11.38
C TRP A 77 20.02 3.51 -10.44
N PHE A 78 18.83 3.95 -10.85
CA PHE A 78 17.60 3.70 -10.10
C PHE A 78 17.31 2.20 -10.02
N PHE A 79 17.41 1.48 -11.14
CA PHE A 79 17.25 0.02 -11.14
C PHE A 79 18.35 -0.70 -10.35
N VAL A 80 19.59 -0.21 -10.37
CA VAL A 80 20.69 -0.75 -9.56
C VAL A 80 20.42 -0.58 -8.07
N ILE A 81 19.92 0.59 -7.64
CA ILE A 81 19.54 0.82 -6.24
C ILE A 81 18.39 -0.10 -5.82
N LEU A 82 17.36 -0.25 -6.68
CA LEU A 82 16.28 -1.20 -6.44
C LEU A 82 16.80 -2.63 -6.30
N LEU A 83 17.67 -3.07 -7.20
CA LEU A 83 18.30 -4.38 -7.15
C LEU A 83 19.09 -4.56 -5.85
N ALA A 84 19.89 -3.58 -5.46
CA ALA A 84 20.67 -3.62 -4.22
C ALA A 84 19.77 -3.75 -2.98
N MET A 85 18.65 -3.03 -2.92
CA MET A 85 17.68 -3.16 -1.84
C MET A 85 17.02 -4.54 -1.80
N VAL A 86 16.63 -5.07 -2.96
CA VAL A 86 16.05 -6.42 -3.04
C VAL A 86 17.08 -7.46 -2.59
N LEU A 87 18.34 -7.36 -3.03
CA LEU A 87 19.41 -8.26 -2.59
C LEU A 87 19.70 -8.14 -1.09
N PHE A 88 19.71 -6.93 -0.55
CA PHE A 88 19.91 -6.70 0.87
C PHE A 88 18.78 -7.29 1.71
N SER A 89 17.52 -7.07 1.31
CA SER A 89 16.36 -7.66 1.97
C SER A 89 16.38 -9.20 1.88
N TRP A 90 16.70 -9.76 0.72
CA TRP A 90 16.85 -11.18 0.52
C TRP A 90 17.94 -11.79 1.40
N LEU A 91 19.11 -11.15 1.47
CA LEU A 91 20.20 -11.54 2.34
C LEU A 91 19.77 -11.49 3.82
N ALA A 92 19.10 -10.42 4.24
CA ALA A 92 18.56 -10.28 5.59
C ALA A 92 17.59 -11.41 5.94
N PHE A 93 16.70 -11.82 5.02
CA PHE A 93 15.81 -12.96 5.23
C PHE A 93 16.56 -14.29 5.33
N ILE A 94 17.61 -14.50 4.53
CA ILE A 94 18.45 -15.69 4.62
C ILE A 94 19.15 -15.73 5.98
N LEU A 95 19.72 -14.61 6.43
CA LEU A 95 20.32 -14.51 7.76
C LEU A 95 19.29 -14.83 8.84
N LEU A 96 18.10 -14.23 8.77
CA LEU A 96 17.03 -14.47 9.74
C LEU A 96 16.57 -15.95 9.77
N ASP A 97 16.58 -16.63 8.63
CA ASP A 97 16.20 -18.04 8.53
C ASP A 97 17.32 -19.01 8.96
N LYS A 98 18.59 -18.70 8.66
CA LYS A 98 19.73 -19.61 8.87
C LYS A 98 20.48 -19.38 10.18
N LEU A 99 20.42 -18.19 10.78
CA LEU A 99 21.12 -17.91 12.04
C LEU A 99 20.45 -18.66 13.20
N PRO A 100 21.21 -19.49 13.94
CA PRO A 100 20.67 -20.26 15.07
C PRO A 100 20.21 -19.36 16.23
N PHE A 101 20.69 -18.11 16.30
CA PHE A 101 20.19 -17.12 17.24
C PHE A 101 18.74 -16.71 16.92
N CYS A 102 18.45 -16.41 15.65
CA CYS A 102 17.12 -15.98 15.21
C CYS A 102 16.11 -17.12 15.21
N GLN A 103 16.55 -18.37 14.97
CA GLN A 103 15.69 -19.54 15.06
C GLN A 103 15.13 -19.77 16.48
N LYS A 104 15.84 -19.34 17.54
CA LYS A 104 15.34 -19.43 18.93
C LYS A 104 14.18 -18.48 19.22
N GLU A 105 14.03 -17.41 18.42
CA GLU A 105 12.96 -16.42 18.55
C GLU A 105 11.76 -16.75 17.65
N LYS A 106 11.87 -17.75 16.77
CA LYS A 106 10.70 -18.34 16.11
C LYS A 106 9.87 -19.01 17.20
N VAL A 107 8.60 -18.62 17.29
CA VAL A 107 7.62 -19.27 18.15
C VAL A 107 7.45 -20.68 17.58
N GLU A 108 8.09 -21.66 18.21
CA GLU A 108 7.69 -23.05 18.04
C GLU A 108 6.21 -23.14 18.39
N CYS A 109 5.38 -23.37 17.38
CA CYS A 109 4.06 -23.86 17.67
C CYS A 109 4.27 -25.20 18.38
N PHE A 110 3.95 -25.23 19.68
CA PHE A 110 3.70 -26.42 20.49
C PHE A 110 4.83 -27.01 21.38
N THR A 111 5.38 -26.25 22.33
CA THR A 111 5.67 -26.82 23.68
C THR A 111 4.36 -27.02 24.48
N MET A 112 3.31 -27.52 23.82
CA MET A 112 2.06 -27.94 24.43
C MET A 112 1.89 -29.47 24.30
N LYS A 113 2.77 -30.14 23.54
CA LYS A 113 2.84 -31.61 23.52
C LYS A 113 3.56 -32.18 24.76
N GLU A 114 4.39 -31.35 25.42
CA GLU A 114 5.13 -31.74 26.62
C GLU A 114 4.36 -31.43 27.92
N TYR A 115 3.44 -30.44 27.91
CA TYR A 115 2.47 -30.25 28.99
C TYR A 115 1.32 -31.26 28.96
N LEU A 116 0.92 -31.75 27.77
CA LEU A 116 -0.18 -32.73 27.64
C LEU A 116 0.22 -34.16 28.09
N ASN A 117 1.51 -34.43 28.32
CA ASN A 117 1.97 -35.75 28.77
C ASN A 117 2.16 -35.87 30.28
N GLN A 118 2.13 -34.77 31.03
CA GLN A 118 2.36 -34.77 32.48
C GLN A 118 1.06 -34.77 33.32
N GLU A 119 -0.08 -34.40 32.73
CA GLU A 119 -1.37 -34.30 33.45
C GLU A 119 -2.15 -35.64 33.57
N CYS A 120 -1.67 -36.75 33.01
CA CYS A 120 -2.40 -38.03 33.09
C CYS A 120 -2.09 -38.88 34.34
N PHE A 121 -1.19 -38.43 35.25
CA PHE A 121 -0.79 -39.24 36.41
C PHE A 121 -1.30 -38.75 37.78
N GLU A 122 -1.88 -37.55 37.90
CA GLU A 122 -2.34 -37.03 39.22
C GLU A 122 -3.86 -36.91 39.38
N MET A 123 -4.66 -37.49 38.47
CA MET A 123 -6.12 -37.48 38.57
C MET A 123 -6.66 -38.68 39.37
N GLN A 124 -6.24 -38.84 40.63
CA GLN A 124 -7.00 -39.72 41.55
C GLN A 124 -7.03 -39.33 43.02
N VAL A 125 -6.46 -38.21 43.44
CA VAL A 125 -6.55 -37.79 44.85
C VAL A 125 -6.87 -36.30 44.94
N ALA A 126 -8.00 -35.99 45.59
CA ALA A 126 -8.42 -34.68 46.10
C ALA A 126 -9.05 -33.68 45.11
N SER A 127 -10.39 -33.73 45.03
CA SER A 127 -11.20 -32.51 45.15
C SER A 127 -12.59 -32.86 45.70
N LEU A 128 -12.67 -32.87 47.04
CA LEU A 128 -13.82 -32.24 47.70
C LEU A 128 -13.59 -30.72 47.63
N ASP A 129 -14.67 -30.02 47.31
CA ASP A 129 -14.89 -28.58 47.43
C ASP A 129 -14.27 -27.59 46.42
N SER A 130 -15.14 -27.22 45.47
CA SER A 130 -15.56 -25.88 45.04
C SER A 130 -14.58 -24.71 44.95
N ASP A 131 -14.66 -24.10 43.77
CA ASP A 131 -14.54 -22.66 43.46
C ASP A 131 -13.15 -22.06 43.27
N ASN A 132 -12.55 -22.33 42.10
CA ASN A 132 -11.74 -21.36 41.36
C ASN A 132 -11.62 -21.80 39.89
N LYS A 133 -12.51 -21.31 39.03
CA LYS A 133 -12.32 -21.45 37.58
C LYS A 133 -11.20 -20.49 37.13
N PRO A 134 -10.17 -20.94 36.39
CA PRO A 134 -9.20 -20.04 35.78
C PRO A 134 -9.89 -19.07 34.81
N PRO A 135 -9.37 -17.85 34.59
CA PRO A 135 -10.00 -16.86 33.73
C PRO A 135 -10.08 -17.41 32.30
N LYS A 136 -11.30 -17.68 31.83
CA LYS A 136 -11.57 -17.99 30.42
C LYS A 136 -11.24 -16.74 29.60
N THR A 137 -10.12 -16.74 28.89
CA THR A 137 -9.91 -15.82 27.77
C THR A 137 -11.00 -16.11 26.73
N THR A 138 -12.08 -15.34 26.78
CA THR A 138 -13.18 -15.45 25.83
C THR A 138 -12.61 -15.16 24.45
N GLN A 139 -12.48 -16.19 23.62
CA GLN A 139 -12.02 -15.98 22.24
C GLN A 139 -12.97 -15.01 21.54
N PRO A 140 -12.45 -13.98 20.87
CA PRO A 140 -13.27 -12.98 20.20
C PRO A 140 -14.18 -13.61 19.14
N SER A 141 -15.35 -12.99 18.90
CA SER A 141 -16.39 -13.51 18.02
C SER A 141 -15.87 -13.80 16.61
N ARG A 142 -16.33 -14.90 16.00
CA ARG A 142 -16.06 -15.22 14.58
C ARG A 142 -16.52 -14.10 13.65
N ALA A 143 -17.56 -13.36 14.02
CA ALA A 143 -18.02 -12.20 13.26
C ALA A 143 -16.97 -11.08 13.23
N LEU A 144 -16.27 -10.84 14.35
CA LEU A 144 -15.20 -9.87 14.42
C LEU A 144 -14.01 -10.28 13.54
N TYR A 145 -13.65 -11.57 13.57
CA TYR A 145 -12.59 -12.11 12.70
C TYR A 145 -12.89 -11.86 11.21
N LEU A 146 -14.09 -12.22 10.76
CA LEU A 146 -14.52 -12.00 9.39
C LEU A 146 -14.60 -10.51 9.03
N TYR A 147 -15.04 -9.67 9.97
CA TYR A 147 -15.10 -8.22 9.78
C TYR A 147 -13.71 -7.59 9.62
N LEU A 148 -12.74 -7.99 10.44
CA LEU A 148 -11.35 -7.51 10.32
C LEU A 148 -10.71 -7.95 9.00
N LEU A 149 -10.95 -9.20 8.57
CA LEU A 149 -10.51 -9.66 7.25
C LEU A 149 -11.17 -8.87 6.12
N PHE A 150 -12.46 -8.55 6.24
CA PHE A 150 -13.15 -7.70 5.27
C PHE A 150 -12.54 -6.29 5.22
N LEU A 151 -12.26 -5.66 6.36
CA LEU A 151 -11.57 -4.36 6.40
C LEU A 151 -10.18 -4.43 5.75
N GLN A 152 -9.43 -5.51 6.00
CA GLN A 152 -8.13 -5.73 5.34
C GLN A 152 -8.28 -5.87 3.82
N LEU A 153 -9.29 -6.62 3.36
CA LEU A 153 -9.59 -6.80 1.94
C LEU A 153 -9.90 -5.46 1.27
N TRP A 154 -10.83 -4.70 1.85
CA TRP A 154 -11.24 -3.39 1.36
C TRP A 154 -10.06 -2.42 1.28
N ALA A 155 -9.30 -2.30 2.37
CA ALA A 155 -8.14 -1.43 2.42
C ALA A 155 -7.09 -1.82 1.37
N SER A 156 -6.90 -3.11 1.11
CA SER A 156 -5.93 -3.60 0.13
C SER A 156 -6.40 -3.36 -1.32
N ILE A 157 -7.69 -3.57 -1.61
CA ILE A 157 -8.30 -3.21 -2.91
C ILE A 157 -8.06 -1.72 -3.17
N ALA A 158 -8.34 -0.87 -2.18
CA ALA A 158 -8.18 0.57 -2.31
C ALA A 158 -6.70 0.96 -2.53
N THR A 159 -5.79 0.58 -1.63
CA THR A 159 -4.40 1.08 -1.65
C THR A 159 -3.53 0.51 -2.77
N PHE A 160 -3.76 -0.74 -3.18
CA PHE A 160 -2.86 -1.45 -4.10
C PHE A 160 -3.49 -1.73 -5.47
N GLY A 161 -4.82 -1.65 -5.58
CA GLY A 161 -5.52 -1.89 -6.84
C GLY A 161 -6.07 -0.61 -7.44
N ILE A 162 -7.09 -0.04 -6.79
CA ILE A 162 -7.88 1.06 -7.34
C ILE A 162 -7.04 2.33 -7.49
N PHE A 163 -6.44 2.78 -6.41
CA PHE A 163 -5.83 4.11 -6.34
C PHE A 163 -4.58 4.24 -7.22
N PRO A 164 -3.62 3.32 -7.21
CA PRO A 164 -2.48 3.41 -8.13
C PRO A 164 -2.86 3.53 -9.61
N ALA A 165 -3.97 2.92 -10.03
CA ALA A 165 -4.45 2.99 -11.42
C ALA A 165 -5.10 4.33 -11.80
N ILE A 166 -5.83 4.96 -10.87
CA ILE A 166 -6.49 6.26 -11.14
C ILE A 166 -5.60 7.47 -10.87
N GLN A 167 -4.48 7.27 -10.18
CA GLN A 167 -3.58 8.34 -9.76
C GLN A 167 -3.13 9.28 -10.90
N PRO A 168 -2.73 8.80 -12.09
CA PRO A 168 -2.41 9.70 -13.19
C PRO A 168 -3.63 10.55 -13.61
N TYR A 169 -4.76 9.92 -13.89
CA TYR A 169 -6.00 10.61 -14.28
C TYR A 169 -6.50 11.63 -13.25
N SER A 170 -6.25 11.38 -11.97
CA SER A 170 -6.67 12.28 -10.88
C SER A 170 -5.78 13.51 -10.73
N CYS A 171 -4.48 13.40 -11.05
CA CYS A 171 -3.49 14.39 -10.65
C CYS A 171 -2.86 15.13 -11.84
N LEU A 172 -2.66 14.45 -12.98
CA LEU A 172 -2.09 15.07 -14.19
C LEU A 172 -2.89 16.29 -14.68
N PRO A 173 -4.23 16.31 -14.62
CA PRO A 173 -4.98 17.49 -15.06
C PRO A 173 -4.63 18.76 -14.26
N TYR A 174 -4.20 18.62 -12.99
CA TYR A 174 -3.74 19.75 -12.17
C TYR A 174 -2.28 20.14 -12.43
N GLY A 175 -1.59 19.41 -13.30
CA GLY A 175 -0.19 19.56 -13.68
C GLY A 175 0.72 18.44 -13.15
N ASP A 176 1.88 18.29 -13.79
CA ASP A 176 2.89 17.29 -13.46
C ASP A 176 3.47 17.46 -12.05
N GLY A 177 3.61 18.72 -11.59
CA GLY A 177 4.12 19.04 -10.25
C GLY A 177 3.29 18.40 -9.13
N PRO A 178 1.98 18.67 -9.06
CA PRO A 178 1.06 18.00 -8.14
C PRO A 178 1.06 16.47 -8.26
N PHE A 179 1.19 15.92 -9.47
CA PHE A 179 1.30 14.47 -9.67
C PHE A 179 2.57 13.89 -9.04
N HIS A 180 3.75 14.42 -9.36
CA HIS A 180 5.02 13.97 -8.80
C HIS A 180 5.08 14.16 -7.28
N LEU A 181 4.60 15.30 -6.78
CA LEU A 181 4.50 15.55 -5.34
C LEU A 181 3.59 14.52 -4.65
N THR A 182 2.45 14.20 -5.26
CA THR A 182 1.51 13.19 -4.74
C THR A 182 2.15 11.81 -4.68
N VAL A 183 2.74 11.31 -5.78
CA VAL A 183 3.42 10.01 -5.82
C VAL A 183 4.47 9.92 -4.72
N THR A 184 5.29 10.96 -4.60
CA THR A 184 6.38 11.05 -3.63
C THR A 184 5.87 11.04 -2.18
N LEU A 185 4.95 11.95 -1.85
CA LEU A 185 4.42 12.06 -0.49
C LEU A 185 3.62 10.82 -0.10
N CYS A 186 2.93 10.16 -1.03
CA CYS A 186 2.30 8.86 -0.79
C CYS A 186 3.33 7.77 -0.45
N GLY A 187 4.47 7.74 -1.14
CA GLY A 187 5.60 6.86 -0.84
C GLY A 187 6.20 7.09 0.55
N VAL A 188 6.09 8.31 1.08
CA VAL A 188 6.49 8.67 2.46
C VAL A 188 5.38 8.35 3.48
N ALA A 189 4.12 8.62 3.12
CA ALA A 189 2.96 8.46 3.99
C ALA A 189 2.74 7.01 4.44
N TYR A 190 2.98 6.04 3.55
CA TYR A 190 2.83 4.63 3.87
C TYR A 190 3.73 4.18 5.04
N PRO A 191 5.07 4.30 4.98
CA PRO A 191 5.93 3.95 6.11
C PRO A 191 5.69 4.82 7.34
N ALA A 192 5.37 6.10 7.16
CA ALA A 192 5.04 6.98 8.28
C ALA A 192 3.80 6.48 9.04
N ALA A 193 2.78 5.98 8.34
CA ALA A 193 1.59 5.38 8.93
C ALA A 193 1.91 4.08 9.67
N CYS A 194 2.75 3.20 9.08
CA CYS A 194 3.22 1.98 9.74
C CYS A 194 4.03 2.28 11.02
N LEU A 195 4.88 3.32 10.99
CA LEU A 195 5.63 3.79 12.14
C LEU A 195 4.71 4.37 13.21
N LEU A 196 3.75 5.22 12.82
CA LEU A 196 2.79 5.77 13.77
C LEU A 196 1.97 4.66 14.44
N ALA A 197 1.59 3.64 13.68
CA ALA A 197 0.91 2.47 14.17
C ALA A 197 1.71 1.70 15.24
N MET A 198 3.05 1.73 15.19
CA MET A 198 3.90 1.17 16.24
C MET A 198 3.82 1.94 17.56
N PHE A 199 3.75 3.27 17.51
CA PHE A 199 3.75 4.10 18.71
C PHE A 199 2.34 4.35 19.26
N LEU A 200 1.34 4.40 18.37
CA LEU A 200 -0.06 4.66 18.69
C LEU A 200 -0.90 3.47 18.26
N GLU A 201 -0.89 2.41 19.08
CA GLU A 201 -1.72 1.22 18.88
C GLU A 201 -3.18 1.47 19.31
N MET A 202 -3.97 2.10 18.44
CA MET A 202 -5.41 2.29 18.70
C MET A 202 -6.18 1.00 18.44
N ARG A 203 -6.33 0.17 19.48
CA ARG A 203 -6.96 -1.16 19.41
C ARG A 203 -8.50 -1.16 19.34
N SER A 204 -9.13 0.02 19.28
CA SER A 204 -10.60 0.14 19.21
C SER A 204 -11.10 -0.15 17.79
N VAL A 205 -11.80 -1.28 17.62
CA VAL A 205 -12.40 -1.68 16.33
C VAL A 205 -13.38 -0.63 15.82
N SER A 206 -14.16 -0.01 16.71
CA SER A 206 -15.08 1.07 16.35
C SER A 206 -14.33 2.29 15.79
N TRP A 207 -13.19 2.65 16.39
CA TRP A 207 -12.37 3.76 15.91
C TRP A 207 -11.77 3.46 14.52
N ILE A 208 -11.21 2.25 14.35
CA ILE A 208 -10.68 1.79 13.05
C ILE A 208 -11.78 1.82 11.98
N SER A 209 -13.00 1.43 12.34
CA SER A 209 -14.16 1.44 11.44
C SER A 209 -14.55 2.85 11.02
N TRP A 210 -14.61 3.79 11.97
CA TRP A 210 -14.90 5.20 11.67
C TRP A 210 -13.81 5.84 10.82
N MET A 211 -12.53 5.55 11.11
CA MET A 211 -11.42 5.99 10.27
C MET A 211 -11.50 5.43 8.86
N SER A 212 -11.87 4.14 8.71
CA SER A 212 -12.02 3.51 7.40
C SER A 212 -13.16 4.12 6.59
N LEU A 213 -14.29 4.41 7.24
CA LEU A 213 -15.40 5.10 6.61
C LEU A 213 -15.00 6.52 6.17
N ALA A 214 -14.39 7.30 7.07
CA ALA A 214 -13.93 8.66 6.76
C ALA A 214 -12.90 8.67 5.62
N ALA A 215 -11.91 7.76 5.66
CA ALA A 215 -10.91 7.63 4.62
C ALA A 215 -11.54 7.24 3.27
N THR A 216 -12.56 6.38 3.27
CA THR A 216 -13.31 6.02 2.06
C THR A 216 -14.07 7.21 1.48
N VAL A 217 -14.69 8.04 2.34
CA VAL A 217 -15.40 9.25 1.88
C VAL A 217 -14.41 10.26 1.28
N VAL A 218 -13.26 10.47 1.90
CA VAL A 218 -12.20 11.33 1.34
C VAL A 218 -11.72 10.77 0.00
N SER A 219 -11.58 9.45 -0.12
CA SER A 219 -11.10 8.81 -1.33
C SER A 219 -12.07 8.92 -2.51
N CYS A 220 -13.38 9.09 -2.25
CA CYS A 220 -14.36 9.39 -3.29
C CYS A 220 -14.06 10.71 -4.02
N TYR A 221 -13.43 11.70 -3.37
CA TYR A 221 -13.02 12.93 -4.05
C TYR A 221 -11.95 12.65 -5.12
N ALA A 222 -10.91 11.88 -4.78
CA ALA A 222 -9.87 11.49 -5.73
C ALA A 222 -10.41 10.63 -6.89
N MET A 223 -11.39 9.76 -6.61
CA MET A 223 -12.09 9.02 -7.66
C MET A 223 -12.91 9.95 -8.56
N LEU A 224 -13.62 10.92 -7.98
CA LEU A 224 -14.41 11.90 -8.73
C LEU A 224 -13.54 12.75 -9.65
N THR A 225 -12.38 13.21 -9.17
CA THR A 225 -11.43 13.97 -9.99
C THR A 225 -10.87 13.14 -11.14
N ALA A 226 -10.65 11.83 -10.95
CA ALA A 226 -10.23 10.94 -12.02
C ALA A 226 -11.34 10.73 -13.08
N ILE A 227 -12.59 10.55 -12.66
CA ILE A 227 -13.74 10.38 -13.58
C ILE A 227 -14.01 11.67 -14.37
N MET A 228 -13.83 12.83 -13.75
CA MET A 228 -14.01 14.14 -14.38
C MET A 228 -12.80 14.60 -15.19
N SER A 229 -11.73 13.80 -15.27
CA SER A 229 -10.61 14.07 -16.17
C SER A 229 -11.13 14.14 -17.61
N PRO A 230 -10.78 15.19 -18.39
CA PRO A 230 -9.66 16.13 -18.21
C PRO A 230 -9.98 17.44 -17.48
N HIS A 231 -11.23 17.71 -17.11
CA HIS A 231 -11.64 18.96 -16.46
C HIS A 231 -12.13 18.72 -15.02
N PRO A 232 -11.23 18.35 -14.08
CA PRO A 232 -11.62 18.08 -12.71
C PRO A 232 -12.05 19.38 -11.99
N PRO A 233 -12.80 19.24 -10.88
CA PRO A 233 -13.23 20.39 -10.09
C PRO A 233 -12.04 21.23 -9.60
N LEU A 234 -12.18 22.55 -9.60
CA LEU A 234 -11.18 23.52 -9.13
C LEU A 234 -9.89 23.58 -9.98
N LEU A 235 -9.96 23.23 -11.27
CA LEU A 235 -8.82 23.31 -12.21
C LEU A 235 -8.19 24.72 -12.25
N ASP A 236 -9.01 25.76 -12.35
CA ASP A 236 -8.54 27.16 -12.49
C ASP A 236 -8.09 27.81 -11.17
N SER A 237 -8.18 27.09 -10.05
CA SER A 237 -7.88 27.62 -8.72
C SER A 237 -6.60 27.01 -8.16
N THR A 238 -5.78 27.82 -7.51
CA THR A 238 -4.60 27.34 -6.76
C THR A 238 -4.94 26.36 -5.64
N ALA A 239 -6.21 26.31 -5.22
CA ALA A 239 -6.70 25.36 -4.22
C ALA A 239 -6.81 23.92 -4.75
N GLY A 240 -7.08 23.72 -6.04
CA GLY A 240 -7.28 22.39 -6.65
C GLY A 240 -6.05 21.47 -6.50
N PRO A 241 -4.87 21.90 -6.98
CA PRO A 241 -3.61 21.17 -6.82
C PRO A 241 -3.26 20.80 -5.38
N VAL A 242 -3.47 21.72 -4.43
CA VAL A 242 -3.15 21.47 -3.01
C VAL A 242 -4.15 20.47 -2.42
N LEU A 243 -5.44 20.62 -2.73
CA LEU A 243 -6.49 19.76 -2.21
C LEU A 243 -6.32 18.32 -2.68
N ILE A 244 -5.97 18.12 -3.95
CA ILE A 244 -5.78 16.76 -4.48
C ILE A 244 -4.58 16.08 -3.82
N VAL A 245 -3.44 16.78 -3.69
CA VAL A 245 -2.25 16.25 -3.00
C VAL A 245 -2.58 15.87 -1.55
N VAL A 246 -3.25 16.76 -0.81
CA VAL A 246 -3.65 16.49 0.59
C VAL A 246 -4.61 15.30 0.65
N CYS A 247 -5.57 15.19 -0.26
CA CYS A 247 -6.51 14.07 -0.33
C CYS A 247 -5.78 12.73 -0.50
N TRP A 248 -4.87 12.63 -1.47
CA TRP A 248 -4.10 11.42 -1.75
C TRP A 248 -3.19 11.00 -0.61
N VAL A 249 -2.45 11.96 -0.04
CA VAL A 249 -1.56 11.70 1.10
C VAL A 249 -2.36 11.25 2.32
N SER A 250 -3.47 11.92 2.62
CA SER A 250 -4.34 11.56 3.75
C SER A 250 -4.95 10.17 3.56
N PHE A 251 -5.41 9.85 2.35
CA PHE A 251 -5.92 8.52 1.98
C PHE A 251 -4.85 7.45 2.21
N MET A 252 -3.67 7.62 1.63
CA MET A 252 -2.58 6.63 1.74
C MET A 252 -2.15 6.44 3.19
N PHE A 253 -2.04 7.53 3.96
CA PHE A 253 -1.71 7.47 5.38
C PHE A 253 -2.77 6.68 6.18
N ALA A 254 -4.05 7.06 6.04
CA ALA A 254 -5.14 6.48 6.82
C ALA A 254 -5.31 4.98 6.54
N PHE A 255 -5.35 4.57 5.27
CA PHE A 255 -5.52 3.15 4.94
C PHE A 255 -4.31 2.29 5.31
N SER A 256 -3.09 2.83 5.21
CA SER A 256 -1.88 2.13 5.67
C SER A 256 -1.87 1.94 7.18
N TYR A 257 -2.31 2.95 7.94
CA TYR A 257 -2.49 2.84 9.39
C TYR A 257 -3.56 1.78 9.74
N ILE A 258 -4.72 1.82 9.07
CA ILE A 258 -5.82 0.86 9.27
C ILE A 258 -5.33 -0.57 9.02
N LYS A 259 -4.65 -0.83 7.89
CA LYS A 259 -4.11 -2.16 7.56
C LYS A 259 -3.13 -2.66 8.62
N THR A 260 -2.25 -1.77 9.08
CA THR A 260 -1.27 -2.11 10.12
C THR A 260 -1.99 -2.48 11.42
N MET A 261 -2.96 -1.68 11.87
CA MET A 261 -3.75 -1.97 13.07
C MET A 261 -4.58 -3.24 12.95
N VAL A 262 -5.23 -3.48 11.81
CA VAL A 262 -5.99 -4.71 11.55
C VAL A 262 -5.08 -5.93 11.60
N THR A 263 -3.87 -5.83 11.02
CA THR A 263 -2.87 -6.91 11.03
C THR A 263 -2.40 -7.21 12.46
N VAL A 264 -2.14 -6.19 13.26
CA VAL A 264 -1.78 -6.33 14.69
C VAL A 264 -2.93 -6.97 15.49
N LEU A 265 -4.17 -6.50 15.33
CA LEU A 265 -5.34 -7.06 16.02
C LEU A 265 -5.61 -8.53 15.65
N LEU A 266 -5.51 -8.88 14.36
CA LEU A 266 -5.66 -10.26 13.90
C LEU A 266 -4.58 -11.16 14.49
N GLY A 267 -3.35 -10.66 14.60
CA GLY A 267 -2.24 -11.39 15.20
C GLY A 267 -2.36 -11.61 16.69
N ASP A 268 -2.77 -10.59 17.43
CA ASP A 268 -2.91 -10.68 18.89
C ASP A 268 -4.06 -11.61 19.30
N TYR A 269 -5.18 -11.58 18.58
CA TYR A 269 -6.37 -12.34 18.96
C TYR A 269 -6.36 -13.80 18.48
N TRP A 270 -5.83 -14.08 17.29
CA TRP A 270 -5.93 -15.40 16.65
C TRP A 270 -4.58 -15.99 16.19
N GLY A 271 -3.47 -15.29 16.42
CA GLY A 271 -2.12 -15.77 16.16
C GLY A 271 -1.82 -16.03 14.69
N HIS A 272 -0.78 -16.82 14.41
CA HIS A 272 -0.21 -17.07 13.08
C HIS A 272 -1.25 -17.39 11.99
N ARG A 273 -2.26 -18.22 12.28
CA ARG A 273 -3.26 -18.63 11.26
C ARG A 273 -4.04 -17.42 10.75
N ALA A 274 -4.32 -16.45 11.61
CA ALA A 274 -4.99 -15.22 11.21
C ALA A 274 -4.08 -14.31 10.38
N LEU A 275 -2.79 -14.20 10.71
CA LEU A 275 -1.85 -13.42 9.89
C LEU A 275 -1.68 -14.03 8.49
N PHE A 276 -1.66 -15.35 8.37
CA PHE A 276 -1.64 -16.02 7.08
C PHE A 276 -2.84 -15.62 6.21
N TRP A 277 -4.05 -15.70 6.77
CA TRP A 277 -5.26 -15.25 6.06
C TRP A 277 -5.27 -13.74 5.81
N CYS A 278 -4.73 -12.93 6.71
CA CYS A 278 -4.54 -11.49 6.52
C CYS A 278 -3.66 -11.20 5.28
N GLY A 279 -2.53 -11.91 5.17
CA GLY A 279 -1.65 -11.82 4.00
C GLY A 279 -2.33 -12.31 2.73
N ALA A 280 -3.01 -13.46 2.77
CA ALA A 280 -3.75 -14.00 1.64
C ALA A 280 -4.84 -13.03 1.13
N VAL A 281 -5.61 -12.44 2.06
CA VAL A 281 -6.65 -11.45 1.76
C VAL A 281 -6.07 -10.15 1.21
N THR A 282 -4.92 -9.71 1.71
CA THR A 282 -4.21 -8.53 1.19
C THR A 282 -3.85 -8.71 -0.28
N GLN A 283 -3.28 -9.86 -0.63
CA GLN A 283 -2.91 -10.20 -2.01
C GLN A 283 -4.16 -10.37 -2.89
N ALA A 284 -5.18 -11.07 -2.39
CA ALA A 284 -6.45 -11.22 -3.11
C ALA A 284 -7.11 -9.86 -3.41
N GLY A 285 -7.07 -8.93 -2.45
CA GLY A 285 -7.60 -7.58 -2.63
C GLY A 285 -6.83 -6.78 -3.68
N ALA A 286 -5.49 -6.84 -3.66
CA ALA A 286 -4.67 -6.18 -4.67
C ALA A 286 -4.99 -6.70 -6.09
N VAL A 287 -5.03 -8.03 -6.27
CA VAL A 287 -5.38 -8.65 -7.56
C VAL A 287 -6.79 -8.26 -8.00
N ALA A 288 -7.77 -8.34 -7.11
CA ALA A 288 -9.16 -7.97 -7.42
C ALA A 288 -9.27 -6.50 -7.86
N GLY A 289 -8.60 -5.58 -7.15
CA GLY A 289 -8.61 -4.16 -7.49
C GLY A 289 -7.89 -3.87 -8.82
N VAL A 290 -6.74 -4.50 -9.08
CA VAL A 290 -6.02 -4.35 -10.37
C VAL A 290 -6.85 -4.88 -11.52
N LEU A 291 -7.48 -6.06 -11.39
CA LEU A 291 -8.33 -6.61 -12.45
C LEU A 291 -9.55 -5.72 -12.71
N LEU A 292 -10.19 -5.23 -11.65
CA LEU A 292 -11.31 -4.30 -11.76
C LEU A 292 -10.89 -3.03 -12.52
N MET A 293 -9.80 -2.39 -12.10
CA MET A 293 -9.33 -1.17 -12.74
C MET A 293 -8.82 -1.40 -14.15
N PHE A 294 -8.17 -2.54 -14.42
CA PHE A 294 -7.73 -2.89 -15.76
C PHE A 294 -8.90 -2.93 -16.73
N LEU A 295 -10.04 -3.53 -16.33
CA LEU A 295 -11.25 -3.54 -17.14
C LEU A 295 -11.82 -2.12 -17.31
N LEU A 296 -11.92 -1.34 -16.21
CA LEU A 296 -12.46 0.01 -16.27
C LEU A 296 -11.62 0.97 -17.13
N VAL A 297 -10.30 0.85 -17.07
CA VAL A 297 -9.37 1.72 -17.81
C VAL A 297 -9.23 1.27 -19.26
N ASN A 298 -8.94 -0.01 -19.51
CA ASN A 298 -8.55 -0.47 -20.86
C ASN A 298 -9.68 -1.04 -21.70
N VAL A 299 -10.79 -1.48 -21.08
CA VAL A 299 -11.91 -2.11 -21.82
C VAL A 299 -13.11 -1.17 -21.89
N PHE A 300 -13.45 -0.55 -20.76
CA PHE A 300 -14.58 0.38 -20.68
C PHE A 300 -14.19 1.84 -20.93
N GLU A 301 -12.90 2.16 -21.00
CA GLU A 301 -12.36 3.51 -21.28
C GLU A 301 -13.02 4.59 -20.41
N VAL A 302 -13.26 4.27 -19.14
CA VAL A 302 -13.96 5.19 -18.21
C VAL A 302 -13.15 6.45 -17.94
N PHE A 303 -11.82 6.34 -17.97
CA PHE A 303 -10.89 7.42 -17.66
C PHE A 303 -10.24 7.93 -18.94
N HIS A 304 -10.32 9.24 -19.15
CA HIS A 304 -9.72 9.91 -20.29
C HIS A 304 -8.50 10.71 -19.85
N ASP A 305 -7.41 10.60 -20.60
CA ASP A 305 -6.19 11.38 -20.43
C ASP A 305 -6.11 12.38 -21.57
N GLU A 306 -6.01 13.68 -21.26
CA GLU A 306 -5.62 14.67 -22.26
C GLU A 306 -4.10 14.56 -22.39
N GLY A 307 -3.63 14.10 -23.56
CA GLY A 307 -2.21 13.86 -23.78
C GLY A 307 -1.32 15.05 -23.37
N MET A 308 -0.11 14.74 -22.90
CA MET A 308 0.89 15.74 -22.53
C MET A 308 1.11 16.72 -23.71
N CYS A 309 0.75 17.99 -23.53
CA CYS A 309 0.89 19.10 -24.49
C CYS A 309 -0.25 19.30 -25.54
N LEU A 310 -1.52 19.21 -25.15
CA LEU A 310 -2.60 19.79 -25.98
C LEU A 310 -2.82 21.27 -25.64
N ALA A 311 -2.94 22.10 -26.69
CA ALA A 311 -3.14 23.55 -26.64
C ALA A 311 -4.60 23.93 -26.38
#